data_AF-A0AAD7Y7N5-F1
#
_entry.id   AF-A0AAD7Y7N5-F1
#
_cell.length_a   1.000
_cell.length_b   1.000
_cell.length_c   1.000
_cell.angle_alpha   90.00
_cell.angle_beta   90.00
_cell.angle_gamma   90.00
#
_symmetry.space_group_name_H-M   'P 1'
#
loop_
_entity.id
_entity.type
_entity.pdbx_description
1 polymer ?
#
loop_
_entity_poly.entity_id
_entity_poly.type
_entity_poly.pdbx_seq_one_letter_code
_entity_poly.pdbx_strand_id
1 'polypeptide(L)'
;MYLFMSTSGSSGIPQQSGFYWKGVWLPLCITFDPGTAKSVYIEMLDRTEAPTIQDGYGISVAYACLMEIIRSIAISVEADEYFRLQEMYEDIQNDTEEREINSNKNGNNKDSKSDKIITNNSHNGEADQNSNVVQKIEDDVENKEREVRLQLLKSSWCGLVWGLSVLAEASIGELENILRAIQTLARVSGKVGHSVGRDACVSALCRCALPAQYVVPALGALGALPCPWRREPPPPPDPDYRHQVVWVGTPLPSASLPTGQQQSFVMVTSRHVTAMKALLCAAQRDGDTIQQAWLPVLTTLQHLVWILGLKPSTGGSMKASRASADANAVMSTSAVMADLPALSAMLSRVFESSKNLDDVALHHLIDALCKLSNEAMELAYSNREPSLFAVAKLLETGLANMHRIEVMWRPITNHLLEVCQHPHIRMREWGVEAITYLVQAAFQYHHNNPVLVTEARERLLLEPLSELCAVRQCDVRARQLECAARLLHSRGDQLGAAWPLMMEIISAISSHHR
;
A
#
# COMPACT_ATOMS: atom_id res chain seq x y z
N MET A 1 35.83 8.39 -43.67
CA MET A 1 34.94 9.53 -43.93
C MET A 1 33.72 8.98 -44.67
N TYR A 2 32.80 8.36 -43.93
CA TYR A 2 31.54 7.86 -44.48
C TYR A 2 30.41 8.71 -43.90
N LEU A 3 29.61 9.28 -44.79
CA LEU A 3 28.57 10.25 -44.51
C LEU A 3 27.48 9.65 -43.60
N PHE A 4 27.21 10.36 -42.51
CA PHE A 4 25.95 10.32 -41.78
C PHE A 4 24.83 10.81 -42.72
N MET A 5 23.90 9.94 -43.10
CA MET A 5 22.56 10.37 -43.47
C MET A 5 21.72 10.43 -42.19
N SER A 6 21.63 11.64 -41.66
CA SER A 6 20.64 12.04 -40.67
C SER A 6 19.25 11.95 -41.28
N THR A 7 18.48 10.94 -40.89
CA THR A 7 17.02 10.96 -41.00
C THR A 7 16.46 11.65 -39.76
N SER A 8 16.18 12.94 -39.90
CA SER A 8 15.32 13.72 -39.02
C SER A 8 13.89 13.18 -39.11
N GLY A 9 13.60 12.14 -38.32
CA GLY A 9 12.24 11.71 -38.00
C GLY A 9 11.84 12.32 -36.66
N SER A 10 10.71 13.00 -36.63
CA SER A 10 10.05 13.51 -35.43
C SER A 10 10.09 12.49 -34.28
N SER A 11 10.82 12.82 -33.22
CA SER A 11 10.86 12.08 -31.95
C SER A 11 9.52 12.26 -31.22
N GLY A 12 8.47 11.64 -31.76
CA GLY A 12 7.23 11.39 -31.06
C GLY A 12 7.34 10.06 -30.32
N ILE A 13 6.79 10.01 -29.11
CA ILE A 13 6.61 8.77 -28.36
C ILE A 13 5.98 7.72 -29.29
N PRO A 14 6.51 6.48 -29.38
CA PRO A 14 5.88 5.43 -30.16
C PRO A 14 4.43 5.25 -29.71
N GLN A 15 3.48 5.39 -30.62
CA GLN A 15 2.04 5.28 -30.33
C GLN A 15 1.61 3.83 -30.01
N GLN A 16 2.50 2.87 -30.29
CA GLN A 16 2.32 1.44 -30.08
C GLN A 16 3.00 1.00 -28.78
N SER A 17 2.37 0.09 -28.03
CA SER A 17 2.97 -0.49 -26.83
C SER A 17 4.21 -1.33 -27.17
N GLY A 18 5.17 -1.40 -26.25
CA GLY A 18 6.42 -2.11 -26.49
C GLY A 18 7.42 -1.97 -25.36
N PHE A 19 8.67 -2.37 -25.63
CA PHE A 19 9.76 -2.37 -24.66
C PHE A 19 10.94 -1.58 -25.20
N TYR A 20 11.44 -0.65 -24.39
CA TYR A 20 12.63 0.13 -24.68
C TYR A 20 13.75 -0.26 -23.72
N TRP A 21 14.86 -0.81 -24.25
CA TRP A 21 15.98 -1.23 -23.42
C TRP A 21 17.32 -0.92 -24.09
N LYS A 22 18.21 -0.22 -23.38
CA LYS A 22 19.58 0.12 -23.83
C LYS A 22 19.66 0.68 -25.26
N GLY A 23 18.77 1.61 -25.62
CA GLY A 23 18.78 2.25 -26.94
C GLY A 23 18.01 1.49 -28.02
N VAL A 24 17.46 0.31 -27.72
CA VAL A 24 16.72 -0.52 -28.67
C VAL A 24 15.23 -0.49 -28.33
N TRP A 25 14.41 -0.14 -29.32
CA TRP A 25 12.95 -0.21 -29.27
C TRP A 25 12.47 -1.54 -29.85
N LEU A 26 11.66 -2.28 -29.08
CA LEU A 26 11.03 -3.53 -29.50
C LEU A 26 9.51 -3.37 -29.36
N PRO A 27 8.77 -3.20 -30.46
CA PRO A 27 7.30 -3.09 -30.40
C PRO A 27 6.65 -4.41 -29.99
N LEU A 28 5.48 -4.32 -29.34
CA LEU A 28 4.60 -5.46 -29.15
C LEU A 28 3.84 -5.70 -30.45
N CYS A 29 4.19 -6.80 -31.12
CA CYS A 29 3.72 -7.12 -32.47
C CYS A 29 2.55 -8.11 -32.48
N ILE A 30 2.30 -8.78 -31.35
CA ILE A 30 1.26 -9.80 -31.19
C ILE A 30 0.68 -9.74 -29.78
N THR A 31 -0.64 -9.84 -29.71
CA THR A 31 -1.39 -10.09 -28.47
C THR A 31 -2.03 -11.46 -28.61
N PHE A 32 -1.72 -12.36 -27.67
CA PHE A 32 -2.34 -13.68 -27.63
C PHE A 32 -3.60 -13.59 -26.78
N ASP A 33 -4.72 -14.09 -27.30
CA ASP A 33 -5.91 -14.27 -26.47
C ASP A 33 -5.62 -15.33 -25.40
N PRO A 34 -6.00 -15.10 -24.13
CA PRO A 34 -5.72 -16.04 -23.04
C PRO A 34 -6.20 -17.46 -23.37
N GLY A 35 -5.33 -18.45 -23.23
CA GLY A 35 -5.63 -19.85 -23.50
C GLY A 35 -5.51 -20.29 -24.97
N THR A 36 -5.10 -19.41 -25.90
CA THR A 36 -4.83 -19.80 -27.29
C THR A 36 -3.36 -20.19 -27.49
N ALA A 37 -3.10 -21.43 -27.93
CA ALA A 37 -1.75 -21.98 -28.14
C ALA A 37 -1.24 -21.84 -29.59
N LYS A 38 -1.79 -20.90 -30.36
CA LYS A 38 -1.43 -20.75 -31.77
C LYS A 38 -0.24 -19.83 -31.94
N SER A 39 0.94 -20.39 -32.18
CA SER A 39 2.09 -19.60 -32.60
C SER A 39 2.05 -19.38 -34.12
N VAL A 40 2.17 -18.12 -34.53
CA VAL A 40 2.12 -17.68 -35.94
C VAL A 40 3.07 -18.47 -36.85
N TYR A 41 4.23 -18.89 -36.34
CA TYR A 41 5.25 -19.56 -37.14
C TYR A 41 5.20 -21.10 -37.12
N ILE A 42 4.50 -21.74 -36.17
CA ILE A 42 4.27 -23.19 -36.22
C ILE A 42 3.42 -23.56 -37.44
N GLU A 43 2.38 -22.78 -37.75
CA GLU A 43 1.53 -22.99 -38.94
C GLU A 43 2.27 -22.68 -40.27
N MET A 44 3.49 -22.13 -40.21
CA MET A 44 4.30 -21.77 -41.38
C MET A 44 5.43 -22.76 -41.67
N LEU A 45 5.61 -23.80 -40.84
CA LEU A 45 6.63 -24.85 -41.06
C LEU A 45 6.40 -25.64 -42.36
N ASP A 46 5.16 -25.67 -42.86
CA ASP A 46 4.80 -26.33 -44.12
C ASP A 46 5.16 -25.50 -45.37
N ARG A 47 5.66 -24.27 -45.21
CA ARG A 47 6.03 -23.39 -46.33
C ARG A 47 7.50 -23.59 -46.72
N THR A 48 7.78 -23.56 -48.02
CA THR A 48 9.12 -23.73 -48.59
C THR A 48 10.03 -22.51 -48.41
N GLU A 49 9.47 -21.33 -48.13
CA GLU A 49 10.22 -20.08 -47.92
C GLU A 49 10.19 -19.68 -46.45
N ALA A 50 11.36 -19.32 -45.90
CA ALA A 50 11.50 -18.91 -44.52
C ALA A 50 10.74 -17.59 -44.25
N PRO A 51 9.83 -17.54 -43.28
CA PRO A 51 9.10 -16.32 -42.96
C PRO A 51 10.01 -15.25 -42.36
N THR A 52 9.73 -13.97 -42.67
CA THR A 52 10.38 -12.84 -42.01
C THR A 52 9.82 -12.71 -40.59
N ILE A 53 10.72 -12.79 -39.59
CA ILE A 53 10.35 -12.59 -38.19
C ILE A 53 10.26 -11.10 -37.93
N GLN A 54 9.11 -10.62 -37.46
CA GLN A 54 8.95 -9.21 -37.11
C GLN A 54 9.84 -8.86 -35.90
N ASP A 55 10.46 -7.69 -35.96
CA ASP A 55 11.20 -7.13 -34.83
C ASP A 55 10.26 -7.02 -33.62
N GLY A 56 10.68 -7.54 -32.47
CA GLY A 56 9.84 -7.59 -31.27
C GLY A 56 8.96 -8.84 -31.12
N TYR A 57 8.90 -9.74 -32.10
CA TYR A 57 8.16 -11.00 -31.98
C TYR A 57 8.60 -11.83 -30.76
N GLY A 58 9.92 -12.06 -30.62
CA GLY A 58 10.47 -12.87 -29.53
C GLY A 58 10.15 -12.32 -28.14
N ILE A 59 10.23 -11.00 -27.95
CA ILE A 59 9.88 -10.38 -26.66
C ILE A 59 8.37 -10.42 -26.42
N SER A 60 7.55 -10.29 -27.46
CA SER A 60 6.09 -10.39 -27.36
C SER A 60 5.66 -11.79 -26.92
N VAL A 61 6.25 -12.84 -27.49
CA VAL A 61 6.04 -14.23 -27.06
C VAL A 61 6.51 -14.43 -25.62
N ALA A 62 7.71 -13.97 -25.28
CA ALA A 62 8.26 -14.12 -23.93
C ALA A 62 7.37 -13.42 -22.88
N TYR A 63 6.92 -12.20 -23.16
CA TYR A 63 5.97 -11.46 -22.32
C TYR A 63 4.67 -12.25 -22.13
N ALA A 64 4.05 -12.70 -23.22
CA ALA A 64 2.82 -13.48 -23.15
C ALA A 64 2.99 -14.78 -22.35
N CYS A 65 4.10 -15.51 -22.54
CA CYS A 65 4.40 -16.72 -21.77
C CYS A 65 4.53 -16.42 -20.27
N LEU A 66 5.24 -15.34 -19.88
CA LEU A 66 5.39 -14.97 -18.47
C LEU A 66 4.05 -14.62 -17.83
N MET A 67 3.20 -13.87 -18.54
CA MET A 67 1.86 -13.51 -18.10
C MET A 67 0.97 -14.75 -17.93
N GLU A 68 0.98 -15.67 -18.90
CA GLU A 68 0.21 -16.92 -18.85
C GLU A 68 0.70 -17.89 -17.76
N ILE A 69 2.00 -17.95 -17.48
CA ILE A 69 2.52 -18.76 -16.36
C ILE A 69 1.93 -18.25 -15.04
N ILE A 70 1.94 -16.93 -14.81
CA ILE A 70 1.40 -16.35 -13.58
C ILE A 70 -0.11 -16.54 -13.50
N ARG A 71 -0.82 -16.35 -14.61
CA ARG A 71 -2.26 -16.65 -14.70
C ARG A 71 -2.56 -18.10 -14.34
N SER A 72 -1.77 -19.04 -14.87
CA SER A 72 -1.92 -20.48 -14.63
C SER A 72 -1.64 -20.84 -13.17
N ILE A 73 -0.59 -20.25 -12.57
CA ILE A 73 -0.29 -20.40 -11.14
C ILE A 73 -1.45 -19.86 -10.29
N ALA A 74 -1.99 -18.69 -10.64
CA ALA A 74 -3.06 -18.08 -9.89
C ALA A 74 -4.36 -18.90 -9.95
N ILE A 75 -4.74 -19.41 -11.13
CA ILE A 75 -5.88 -20.32 -11.28
C ILE A 75 -5.65 -21.61 -10.48
N SER A 76 -4.43 -22.15 -10.50
CA SER A 76 -4.11 -23.37 -9.75
C SER A 76 -4.16 -23.19 -8.22
N VAL A 77 -3.97 -21.97 -7.72
CA VAL A 77 -3.96 -21.66 -6.28
C VAL A 77 -5.33 -21.18 -5.80
N GLU A 78 -6.01 -20.37 -6.59
CA GLU A 78 -7.22 -19.64 -6.20
C GLU A 78 -8.51 -20.22 -6.82
N ALA A 79 -8.39 -21.10 -7.82
CA ALA A 79 -9.51 -21.73 -8.51
C ALA A 79 -10.61 -20.71 -8.90
N ASP A 80 -11.84 -20.89 -8.42
CA ASP A 80 -12.97 -20.00 -8.71
C ASP A 80 -12.81 -18.59 -8.14
N GLU A 81 -12.03 -18.43 -7.08
CA GLU A 81 -11.76 -17.13 -6.47
C GLU A 81 -10.95 -16.23 -7.42
N TYR A 82 -10.10 -16.82 -8.27
CA TYR A 82 -9.35 -16.08 -9.29
C TYR A 82 -10.28 -15.27 -10.21
N PHE A 83 -11.33 -15.92 -10.73
CA PHE A 83 -12.25 -15.30 -11.68
C PHE A 83 -13.10 -14.20 -11.03
N ARG A 84 -13.54 -14.41 -9.78
CA ARG A 84 -14.24 -13.37 -9.00
C ARG A 84 -13.36 -12.15 -8.76
N LEU A 85 -12.09 -12.36 -8.42
CA LEU A 85 -11.13 -11.28 -8.19
C LEU A 85 -10.83 -10.51 -9.48
N GLN A 86 -10.89 -11.17 -10.63
CA GLN A 86 -10.72 -10.54 -11.94
C GLN A 86 -11.93 -9.67 -12.32
N GLU A 87 -13.15 -10.17 -12.10
CA GLU A 87 -14.39 -9.40 -12.32
C GLU A 87 -14.42 -8.13 -11.44
N MET A 88 -14.05 -8.26 -10.16
CA MET A 88 -13.91 -7.10 -9.26
C MET A 88 -12.88 -6.08 -9.74
N TYR A 89 -11.81 -6.49 -10.43
CA TYR A 89 -10.83 -5.57 -10.99
C TYR A 89 -11.40 -4.76 -12.14
N GLU A 90 -12.09 -5.45 -13.05
CA GLU A 90 -12.72 -4.83 -14.21
C GLU A 90 -13.77 -3.81 -13.73
N ASP A 91 -14.55 -4.17 -12.70
CA ASP A 91 -15.50 -3.26 -12.06
C ASP A 91 -14.83 -2.06 -11.39
N ILE A 92 -13.73 -2.22 -10.65
CA ILE A 92 -13.01 -1.10 -10.01
C ILE A 92 -12.40 -0.15 -11.04
N GLN A 93 -11.91 -0.71 -12.15
CA GLN A 93 -11.34 0.05 -13.25
C GLN A 93 -12.43 0.84 -13.98
N ASN A 94 -13.57 0.19 -14.26
CA ASN A 94 -14.77 0.83 -14.80
C ASN A 94 -15.31 1.91 -13.85
N ASP A 95 -15.34 1.68 -12.53
CA ASP A 95 -15.76 2.67 -11.53
C ASP A 95 -14.84 3.89 -11.48
N THR A 96 -13.55 3.70 -11.76
CA THR A 96 -12.55 4.78 -11.79
C THR A 96 -12.70 5.60 -13.07
N GLU A 97 -12.87 4.94 -14.21
CA GLU A 97 -13.16 5.57 -15.51
C GLU A 97 -14.53 6.27 -15.52
N GLU A 98 -15.56 5.65 -14.94
CA GLU A 98 -16.90 6.25 -14.79
C GLU A 98 -16.88 7.44 -13.82
N ARG A 99 -16.08 7.42 -12.75
CA ARG A 99 -15.92 8.60 -11.87
C ARG A 99 -15.17 9.74 -12.55
N GLU A 100 -14.22 9.45 -13.43
CA GLU A 100 -13.56 10.46 -14.26
C GLU A 100 -14.55 11.08 -15.27
N ILE A 101 -15.43 10.28 -15.87
CA ILE A 101 -16.48 10.74 -16.80
C ILE A 101 -17.61 11.49 -16.08
N ASN A 102 -18.04 11.00 -14.90
CA ASN A 102 -19.14 11.56 -14.12
C ASN A 102 -18.75 12.81 -13.32
N SER A 103 -17.45 13.13 -13.21
CA SER A 103 -16.99 14.45 -12.74
C SER A 103 -17.55 15.61 -13.58
N ASN A 104 -18.05 15.32 -14.80
CA ASN A 104 -18.71 16.26 -15.71
C ASN A 104 -20.25 16.20 -15.73
N LYS A 105 -20.92 15.40 -14.91
CA LYS A 105 -22.40 15.37 -14.85
C LYS A 105 -22.91 15.08 -13.44
N ASN A 106 -23.32 16.16 -12.77
CA ASN A 106 -24.07 16.13 -11.53
C ASN A 106 -25.51 15.65 -11.78
N GLY A 107 -26.04 14.76 -10.94
CA GLY A 107 -27.50 14.50 -10.91
C GLY A 107 -27.95 13.14 -10.37
N ASN A 108 -28.23 13.11 -9.06
CA ASN A 108 -29.11 12.21 -8.28
C ASN A 108 -29.92 11.10 -9.00
N ASN A 109 -29.83 9.87 -8.49
CA ASN A 109 -30.96 9.20 -7.83
C ASN A 109 -30.52 7.93 -7.06
N LYS A 110 -31.03 7.79 -5.83
CA LYS A 110 -30.94 6.60 -4.98
C LYS A 110 -32.19 5.76 -5.20
N ASP A 111 -32.04 4.45 -5.35
CA ASP A 111 -33.09 3.50 -4.98
C ASP A 111 -32.49 2.25 -4.31
N SER A 112 -33.15 1.87 -3.21
CA SER A 112 -32.79 0.80 -2.29
C SER A 112 -33.52 -0.48 -2.67
N LYS A 113 -32.86 -1.64 -2.63
CA LYS A 113 -33.52 -2.95 -2.66
C LYS A 113 -33.14 -3.78 -1.44
N SER A 114 -34.18 -4.24 -0.77
CA SER A 114 -34.21 -5.08 0.43
C SER A 114 -34.22 -6.56 0.05
N ASP A 115 -33.32 -7.33 0.64
CA ASP A 115 -33.29 -8.79 0.49
C ASP A 115 -34.31 -9.48 1.40
N LYS A 116 -35.05 -10.41 0.80
CA LYS A 116 -36.05 -11.26 1.47
C LYS A 116 -35.37 -12.46 2.12
N ILE A 117 -35.58 -12.60 3.43
CA ILE A 117 -35.20 -13.75 4.24
C ILE A 117 -36.13 -14.93 3.89
N ILE A 118 -35.55 -16.06 3.44
CA ILE A 118 -36.23 -17.35 3.35
C ILE A 118 -35.73 -18.21 4.53
N THR A 119 -36.64 -18.49 5.46
CA THR A 119 -36.49 -19.44 6.55
C THR A 119 -36.72 -20.85 6.02
N ASN A 120 -35.88 -21.82 6.41
CA ASN A 120 -36.22 -23.25 6.37
C ASN A 120 -35.56 -23.98 7.54
N ASN A 121 -36.40 -24.69 8.30
CA ASN A 121 -36.07 -25.40 9.53
C ASN A 121 -35.58 -26.84 9.28
N SER A 122 -34.61 -27.26 10.11
CA SER A 122 -34.39 -28.59 10.72
C SER A 122 -34.48 -29.87 9.89
N HIS A 123 -33.35 -30.59 9.84
CA HIS A 123 -33.32 -32.03 10.13
C HIS A 123 -31.97 -32.44 10.76
N ASN A 124 -32.04 -32.95 12.00
CA ASN A 124 -30.92 -33.57 12.71
C ASN A 124 -30.68 -34.97 12.12
N GLY A 125 -29.48 -35.21 11.60
CA GLY A 125 -28.98 -36.54 11.25
C GLY A 125 -27.72 -36.85 12.05
N GLU A 126 -27.71 -37.99 12.72
CA GLU A 126 -26.62 -38.49 13.57
C GLU A 126 -25.32 -38.68 12.77
N ALA A 127 -24.18 -38.41 13.40
CA ALA A 127 -22.86 -38.51 12.76
C ALA A 127 -22.45 -39.98 12.56
N ASP A 128 -22.45 -40.42 11.30
CA ASP A 128 -21.94 -41.73 10.89
C ASP A 128 -20.42 -41.83 11.14
N GLN A 129 -19.99 -42.90 11.80
CA GLN A 129 -18.60 -43.18 12.19
C GLN A 129 -17.63 -43.36 11.00
N ASN A 130 -18.13 -43.31 9.76
CA ASN A 130 -17.32 -43.29 8.53
C ASN A 130 -16.88 -41.88 8.09
N SER A 131 -17.41 -40.81 8.70
CA SER A 131 -17.04 -39.43 8.37
C SER A 131 -15.55 -39.17 8.61
N ASN A 132 -14.99 -39.73 9.69
CA ASN A 132 -13.62 -39.50 10.12
C ASN A 132 -12.57 -40.12 9.18
N VAL A 133 -12.91 -41.18 8.44
CA VAL A 133 -11.99 -41.84 7.48
C VAL A 133 -11.99 -41.11 6.14
N VAL A 134 -13.17 -40.69 5.67
CA VAL A 134 -13.31 -39.88 4.44
C VAL A 134 -12.64 -38.51 4.64
N GLN A 135 -12.87 -37.86 5.77
CA GLN A 135 -12.26 -36.57 6.11
C GLN A 135 -10.74 -36.65 6.19
N LYS A 136 -10.18 -37.74 6.75
CA LYS A 136 -8.72 -37.95 6.79
C LYS A 136 -8.10 -38.17 5.40
N ILE A 137 -8.81 -38.81 4.47
CA ILE A 137 -8.35 -39.01 3.09
C ILE A 137 -8.42 -37.68 2.32
N GLU A 138 -9.46 -36.88 2.53
CA GLU A 138 -9.61 -35.55 1.94
C GLU A 138 -8.51 -34.59 2.43
N ASP A 139 -8.23 -34.57 3.73
CA ASP A 139 -7.15 -33.77 4.34
C ASP A 139 -5.76 -34.14 3.77
N ASP A 140 -5.50 -35.44 3.54
CA ASP A 140 -4.25 -35.93 2.97
C ASP A 140 -4.07 -35.55 1.49
N VAL A 141 -5.17 -35.44 0.73
CA VAL A 141 -5.17 -35.00 -0.67
C VAL A 141 -4.95 -33.49 -0.75
N GLU A 142 -5.66 -32.72 0.08
CA GLU A 142 -5.52 -31.26 0.13
C GLU A 142 -4.12 -30.84 0.57
N ASN A 143 -3.52 -31.53 1.53
CA ASN A 143 -2.14 -31.30 1.95
C ASN A 143 -1.13 -31.59 0.84
N LYS A 144 -1.32 -32.66 0.06
CA LYS A 144 -0.48 -32.95 -1.11
C LYS A 144 -0.62 -31.90 -2.19
N GLU A 145 -1.84 -31.44 -2.46
CA GLU A 145 -2.09 -30.40 -3.44
C GLU A 145 -1.45 -29.06 -3.01
N ARG A 146 -1.54 -28.72 -1.72
CA ARG A 146 -0.86 -27.56 -1.13
C ARG A 146 0.66 -27.64 -1.28
N GLU A 147 1.25 -28.81 -1.06
CA GLU A 147 2.69 -29.00 -1.25
C GLU A 147 3.09 -28.86 -2.72
N VAL A 148 2.29 -29.39 -3.66
CA VAL A 148 2.54 -29.21 -5.10
C VAL A 148 2.48 -27.73 -5.48
N ARG A 149 1.45 -26.99 -5.02
CA ARG A 149 1.33 -25.53 -5.23
C ARG A 149 2.53 -24.78 -4.65
N LEU A 150 3.00 -25.17 -3.47
CA LEU A 150 4.17 -24.59 -2.83
C LEU A 150 5.45 -24.85 -3.62
N GLN A 151 5.66 -26.07 -4.10
CA GLN A 151 6.83 -26.42 -4.92
C GLN A 151 6.82 -25.73 -6.30
N LEU A 152 5.64 -25.60 -6.91
CA LEU A 152 5.46 -24.82 -8.14
C LEU A 152 5.90 -23.37 -7.95
N LEU A 153 5.51 -22.73 -6.85
CA LEU A 153 5.94 -21.38 -6.51
C LEU A 153 7.43 -21.31 -6.20
N LYS A 154 7.96 -22.17 -5.32
CA LYS A 154 9.38 -22.21 -4.92
C LYS A 154 10.33 -22.33 -6.11
N SER A 155 9.93 -23.09 -7.14
CA SER A 155 10.75 -23.32 -8.32
C SER A 155 10.69 -22.19 -9.38
N SER A 156 9.61 -21.39 -9.39
CA SER A 156 9.35 -20.43 -10.47
C SER A 156 9.41 -18.96 -10.06
N TRP A 157 9.19 -18.63 -8.78
CA TRP A 157 8.99 -17.24 -8.32
C TRP A 157 10.15 -16.32 -8.72
N CYS A 158 11.40 -16.78 -8.58
CA CYS A 158 12.56 -15.92 -8.80
C CYS A 158 12.65 -15.49 -10.26
N GLY A 159 12.58 -16.44 -11.21
CA GLY A 159 12.62 -16.15 -12.64
C GLY A 159 11.48 -15.25 -13.09
N LEU A 160 10.27 -15.49 -12.56
CA LEU A 160 9.09 -14.68 -12.87
C LEU A 160 9.22 -13.25 -12.35
N VAL A 161 9.58 -13.05 -11.08
CA VAL A 161 9.76 -11.72 -10.49
C VAL A 161 10.85 -10.94 -11.22
N TRP A 162 11.97 -11.58 -11.53
CA TRP A 162 13.06 -10.94 -12.26
C TRP A 162 12.67 -10.55 -13.69
N GLY A 163 12.07 -11.49 -14.43
CA GLY A 163 11.60 -11.24 -15.80
C GLY A 163 10.61 -10.09 -15.85
N LEU A 164 9.61 -10.10 -14.98
CA LEU A 164 8.63 -9.03 -14.89
C LEU A 164 9.24 -7.70 -14.43
N SER A 165 10.20 -7.71 -13.51
CA SER A 165 10.86 -6.47 -13.07
C SER A 165 11.62 -5.79 -14.20
N VAL A 166 12.32 -6.56 -15.04
CA VAL A 166 13.03 -6.02 -16.21
C VAL A 166 12.05 -5.51 -17.25
N LEU A 167 10.98 -6.26 -17.52
CA LEU A 167 9.91 -5.82 -18.43
C LEU A 167 9.24 -4.55 -17.90
N ALA A 168 9.00 -4.44 -16.59
CA ALA A 168 8.43 -3.27 -15.93
C ALA A 168 9.37 -2.05 -15.98
N GLU A 169 10.70 -2.23 -16.03
CA GLU A 169 11.64 -1.14 -16.26
C GLU A 169 11.62 -0.72 -17.75
N ALA A 170 11.48 -1.66 -18.68
CA ALA A 170 11.54 -1.41 -20.13
C ALA A 170 10.19 -0.99 -20.77
N SER A 171 9.05 -1.26 -20.14
CA SER A 171 7.72 -1.16 -20.76
C SER A 171 7.31 0.25 -21.16
N ILE A 172 6.70 0.44 -22.32
CA ILE A 172 5.95 1.62 -22.71
C ILE A 172 4.53 1.14 -23.04
N GLY A 173 3.52 1.60 -22.28
CA GLY A 173 2.11 1.20 -22.41
C GLY A 173 1.67 0.00 -21.54
N GLU A 174 2.50 -1.04 -21.38
CA GLU A 174 2.10 -2.29 -20.69
C GLU A 174 2.38 -2.34 -19.17
N LEU A 175 2.83 -1.23 -18.58
CA LEU A 175 3.31 -1.23 -17.19
C LEU A 175 2.25 -1.73 -16.19
N GLU A 176 0.99 -1.32 -16.38
CA GLU A 176 -0.13 -1.71 -15.50
C GLU A 176 -0.36 -3.23 -15.50
N ASN A 177 -0.31 -3.85 -16.68
CA ASN A 177 -0.50 -5.29 -16.83
C ASN A 177 0.63 -6.06 -16.15
N ILE A 178 1.88 -5.62 -16.34
CA ILE A 178 3.05 -6.21 -15.69
C ILE A 178 2.96 -6.08 -14.17
N LEU A 179 2.61 -4.90 -13.66
CA LEU A 179 2.43 -4.67 -12.22
C LEU A 179 1.30 -5.55 -11.65
N ARG A 180 0.19 -5.70 -12.37
CA ARG A 180 -0.92 -6.59 -11.99
C ARG A 180 -0.48 -8.05 -11.91
N ALA A 181 0.40 -8.49 -12.81
CA ALA A 181 1.00 -9.83 -12.72
C ALA A 181 1.91 -9.98 -11.49
N ILE A 182 2.74 -8.99 -11.17
CA ILE A 182 3.56 -9.00 -9.95
C ILE A 182 2.67 -9.03 -8.69
N GLN A 183 1.58 -8.26 -8.65
CA GLN A 183 0.60 -8.29 -7.55
C GLN A 183 -0.02 -9.67 -7.38
N THR A 184 -0.46 -10.26 -8.49
CA THR A 184 -1.06 -11.60 -8.50
C THR A 184 -0.07 -12.63 -7.95
N LEU A 185 1.19 -12.58 -8.40
CA LEU A 185 2.24 -13.46 -7.91
C LEU A 185 2.54 -13.24 -6.42
N ALA A 186 2.51 -11.99 -5.93
CA ALA A 186 2.66 -11.67 -4.51
C ALA A 186 1.54 -12.29 -3.66
N ARG A 187 0.28 -12.11 -4.10
CA ARG A 187 -0.93 -12.61 -3.44
C ARG A 187 -0.93 -14.13 -3.34
N VAL A 188 -0.71 -14.84 -4.44
CA VAL A 188 -0.69 -16.31 -4.45
C VAL A 188 0.48 -16.86 -3.63
N SER A 189 1.63 -16.18 -3.65
CA SER A 189 2.77 -16.54 -2.79
C SER A 189 2.41 -16.38 -1.31
N GLY A 190 1.71 -15.31 -0.95
CA GLY A 190 1.22 -15.09 0.42
C GLY A 190 0.18 -16.11 0.86
N LYS A 191 -0.82 -16.42 0.01
CA LYS A 191 -1.86 -17.43 0.30
C LYS A 191 -1.29 -18.83 0.55
N VAL A 192 -0.25 -19.21 -0.20
CA VAL A 192 0.42 -20.52 -0.06
C VAL A 192 1.45 -20.51 1.09
N GLY A 193 1.72 -19.36 1.69
CA GLY A 193 2.70 -19.22 2.79
C GLY A 193 4.16 -19.15 2.34
N HIS A 194 4.42 -18.88 1.06
CA HIS A 194 5.76 -18.63 0.55
C HIS A 194 6.19 -17.18 0.78
N SER A 195 6.68 -16.89 1.99
CA SER A 195 7.12 -15.55 2.40
C SER A 195 8.20 -14.95 1.48
N VAL A 196 9.25 -15.71 1.15
CA VAL A 196 10.35 -15.20 0.31
C VAL A 196 9.87 -14.74 -1.08
N GLY A 197 9.02 -15.53 -1.74
CA GLY A 197 8.46 -15.17 -3.04
C GLY A 197 7.56 -13.94 -2.94
N ARG A 198 6.68 -13.91 -1.95
CA ARG A 198 5.82 -12.74 -1.66
C ARG A 198 6.65 -11.48 -1.44
N ASP A 199 7.61 -11.53 -0.53
CA ASP A 199 8.42 -10.38 -0.13
C ASP A 199 9.23 -9.85 -1.32
N ALA A 200 9.76 -10.74 -2.17
CA ALA A 200 10.44 -10.35 -3.41
C ALA A 200 9.50 -9.65 -4.41
N CYS A 201 8.27 -10.16 -4.59
CA CYS A 201 7.26 -9.50 -5.43
C CYS A 201 6.89 -8.11 -4.88
N VAL A 202 6.66 -8.00 -3.56
CA VAL A 202 6.34 -6.73 -2.91
C VAL A 202 7.49 -5.74 -3.05
N SER A 203 8.74 -6.17 -2.82
CA SER A 203 9.92 -5.33 -3.04
C SER A 203 10.05 -4.90 -4.51
N ALA A 204 9.68 -5.74 -5.47
CA ALA A 204 9.65 -5.36 -6.89
C ALA A 204 8.61 -4.25 -7.17
N LEU A 205 7.39 -4.36 -6.62
CA LEU A 205 6.37 -3.31 -6.71
C LEU A 205 6.86 -1.99 -6.08
N CYS A 206 7.44 -2.07 -4.87
CA CYS A 206 8.03 -0.92 -4.18
C CYS A 206 9.13 -0.23 -4.99
N ARG A 207 9.99 -1.02 -5.65
CA ARG A 207 11.05 -0.53 -6.53
C ARG A 207 10.51 0.17 -7.77
N CYS A 208 9.43 -0.34 -8.38
CA CYS A 208 8.79 0.31 -9.52
C CYS A 208 8.13 1.64 -9.14
N ALA A 209 7.75 1.83 -7.88
CA ALA A 209 7.10 3.05 -7.41
C ALA A 209 8.08 4.20 -7.14
N LEU A 210 9.38 3.93 -6.96
CA LEU A 210 10.40 4.95 -6.68
C LEU A 210 11.43 5.06 -7.82
N PRO A 211 12.03 6.23 -8.06
CA PRO A 211 13.08 6.37 -9.06
C PRO A 211 14.31 5.50 -8.74
N ALA A 212 14.88 4.83 -9.73
CA ALA A 212 15.96 3.84 -9.54
C ALA A 212 17.18 4.37 -8.76
N GLN A 213 17.53 5.65 -8.93
CA GLN A 213 18.64 6.30 -8.22
C GLN A 213 18.32 6.57 -6.73
N TYR A 214 17.03 6.57 -6.37
CA TYR A 214 16.52 6.86 -5.04
C TYR A 214 16.06 5.61 -4.28
N VAL A 215 15.64 4.54 -4.98
CA VAL A 215 15.16 3.28 -4.38
C VAL A 215 16.15 2.69 -3.38
N VAL A 216 17.42 2.52 -3.77
CA VAL A 216 18.42 1.84 -2.94
C VAL A 216 18.75 2.66 -1.68
N PRO A 217 18.98 3.98 -1.76
CA PRO A 217 19.10 4.82 -0.56
C PRO A 217 17.84 4.84 0.31
N ALA A 218 16.64 4.86 -0.30
CA ALA A 218 15.38 4.96 0.44
C ALA A 218 15.01 3.68 1.19
N LEU A 219 15.14 2.51 0.55
CA LEU A 219 14.71 1.23 1.10
C LEU A 219 15.87 0.43 1.72
N GLY A 220 17.12 0.86 1.53
CA GLY A 220 18.31 0.15 2.04
C GLY A 220 18.33 -1.32 1.59
N ALA A 221 18.52 -2.24 2.53
CA ALA A 221 18.49 -3.68 2.26
C ALA A 221 17.11 -4.16 1.73
N LEU A 222 16.01 -3.47 2.06
CA LEU A 222 14.66 -3.82 1.60
C LEU A 222 14.45 -3.54 0.10
N GLY A 223 15.24 -2.64 -0.49
CA GLY A 223 15.24 -2.32 -1.92
C GLY A 223 16.25 -3.13 -2.74
N ALA A 224 17.13 -3.88 -2.06
CA ALA A 224 18.12 -4.72 -2.70
C ALA A 224 17.50 -6.07 -3.07
N LEU A 225 16.91 -6.15 -4.26
CA LEU A 225 16.79 -7.46 -4.91
C LEU A 225 18.22 -7.91 -5.25
N PRO A 226 18.71 -9.06 -4.76
CA PRO A 226 20.04 -9.56 -5.11
C PRO A 226 20.09 -9.90 -6.61
N CYS A 227 20.36 -8.91 -7.48
CA CYS A 227 20.52 -9.10 -8.91
C CYS A 227 21.82 -9.89 -9.17
N PRO A 228 21.80 -11.09 -9.76
CA PRO A 228 23.03 -11.72 -10.26
C PRO A 228 23.64 -10.94 -11.44
N TRP A 229 22.84 -10.11 -12.10
CA TRP A 229 23.14 -9.53 -13.43
C TRP A 229 23.40 -8.02 -13.43
N ARG A 230 23.27 -7.32 -12.29
CA ARG A 230 23.51 -5.87 -12.24
C ARG A 230 24.96 -5.60 -11.85
N ARG A 231 25.86 -5.57 -12.84
CA ARG A 231 27.29 -5.24 -12.66
C ARG A 231 27.66 -3.81 -13.06
N GLU A 232 26.79 -3.06 -13.72
CA GLU A 232 27.14 -1.74 -14.28
C GLU A 232 26.28 -0.59 -13.73
N PRO A 233 26.85 0.62 -13.57
CA PRO A 233 26.09 1.81 -13.23
C PRO A 233 25.07 2.11 -14.34
N PRO A 234 23.86 2.62 -13.99
CA PRO A 234 22.85 2.96 -14.98
C PRO A 234 23.39 4.03 -15.95
N PRO A 235 23.12 3.92 -17.27
CA PRO A 235 23.46 4.97 -18.23
C PRO A 235 22.77 6.30 -17.85
N PRO A 236 23.31 7.45 -18.27
CA PRO A 236 22.67 8.74 -18.04
C PRO A 236 21.25 8.74 -18.64
N PRO A 237 20.29 9.45 -18.00
CA PRO A 237 18.91 9.49 -18.48
C PRO A 237 18.85 10.13 -19.87
N ASP A 238 18.22 9.43 -20.82
CA ASP A 238 17.97 9.94 -22.18
C ASP A 238 17.18 11.27 -22.11
N PRO A 239 17.41 12.24 -23.01
CA PRO A 239 16.72 13.52 -22.97
C PRO A 239 15.19 13.39 -23.14
N ASP A 240 14.70 12.31 -23.74
CA ASP A 240 13.26 12.00 -23.84
C ASP A 240 12.62 11.64 -22.48
N TYR A 241 13.38 11.13 -21.50
CA TYR A 241 12.85 10.84 -20.16
C TYR A 241 12.41 12.10 -19.41
N ARG A 242 12.97 13.28 -19.75
CA ARG A 242 12.58 14.55 -19.10
C ARG A 242 11.13 14.94 -19.42
N HIS A 243 10.61 14.54 -20.57
CA HIS A 243 9.22 14.80 -20.96
C HIS A 243 8.20 13.90 -20.24
N GLN A 244 8.66 12.87 -19.51
CA GLN A 244 7.82 11.99 -18.69
C GLN A 244 7.84 12.36 -17.20
N VAL A 245 8.65 13.34 -16.80
CA VAL A 245 8.71 13.81 -15.41
C VAL A 245 7.43 14.58 -15.10
N VAL A 246 6.68 14.09 -14.12
CA VAL A 246 5.41 14.67 -13.70
C VAL A 246 5.53 15.44 -12.38
N TRP A 247 6.55 15.13 -11.59
CA TRP A 247 6.78 15.79 -10.31
C TRP A 247 8.27 15.82 -9.96
N VAL A 248 8.70 16.89 -9.30
CA VAL A 248 10.03 17.03 -8.74
C VAL A 248 9.89 17.40 -7.27
N GLY A 249 10.36 16.53 -6.39
CA GLY A 249 10.33 16.75 -4.94
C GLY A 249 11.68 16.61 -4.28
N THR A 250 11.70 16.80 -2.97
CA THR A 250 12.87 16.56 -2.12
C THR A 250 12.86 15.14 -1.57
N PRO A 251 14.04 14.54 -1.35
CA PRO A 251 14.14 13.24 -0.68
C PRO A 251 13.71 13.37 0.78
N LEU A 252 13.08 12.32 1.30
CA LEU A 252 12.82 12.20 2.73
C LEU A 252 14.16 12.07 3.46
N PRO A 253 14.44 12.88 4.50
CA PRO A 253 15.61 12.67 5.33
C PRO A 253 15.55 11.27 5.94
N SER A 254 16.59 10.47 5.71
CA SER A 254 16.74 9.14 6.31
C SER A 254 18.20 8.92 6.71
N ALA A 255 18.41 8.11 7.75
CA ALA A 255 19.75 7.70 8.19
C ALA A 255 20.49 6.90 7.10
N SER A 256 19.75 6.25 6.20
CA SER A 256 20.31 5.49 5.08
C SER A 256 20.79 6.35 3.90
N LEU A 257 20.42 7.63 3.84
CA LEU A 257 20.83 8.52 2.75
C LEU A 257 22.20 9.16 3.04
N PRO A 258 23.19 9.03 2.12
CA PRO A 258 24.45 9.77 2.22
C PRO A 258 24.21 11.28 2.26
N THR A 259 25.01 12.01 3.07
CA THR A 259 24.83 13.45 3.34
C THR A 259 24.76 14.32 2.07
N GLY A 260 25.42 13.92 0.97
CA GLY A 260 25.38 14.63 -0.31
C GLY A 260 24.11 14.41 -1.15
N GLN A 261 23.36 13.32 -0.94
CA GLN A 261 22.12 13.04 -1.66
C GLN A 261 20.89 13.70 -1.02
N GLN A 262 20.95 14.11 0.25
CA GLN A 262 19.82 14.75 0.94
C GLN A 262 19.47 16.15 0.41
N GLN A 263 20.36 16.76 -0.39
CA GLN A 263 20.12 18.05 -1.07
C GLN A 263 19.78 17.89 -2.56
N SER A 264 19.64 16.65 -3.05
CA SER A 264 19.30 16.38 -4.45
C SER A 264 17.79 16.44 -4.70
N PHE A 265 17.37 16.57 -5.95
CA PHE A 265 15.97 16.49 -6.34
C PHE A 265 15.59 15.07 -6.78
N VAL A 266 14.39 14.64 -6.40
CA VAL A 266 13.82 13.36 -6.81
C VAL A 266 12.78 13.62 -7.89
N MET A 267 13.02 13.08 -9.10
CA MET A 267 12.12 13.22 -10.25
C MET A 267 11.20 12.01 -10.35
N VAL A 268 9.90 12.24 -10.23
CA VAL A 268 8.85 11.23 -10.36
C VAL A 268 8.26 11.32 -11.77
N THR A 269 8.05 10.18 -12.42
CA THR A 269 7.45 10.08 -13.75
C THR A 269 6.04 9.50 -13.65
N SER A 270 5.26 9.56 -14.73
CA SER A 270 3.93 8.93 -14.78
C SER A 270 3.96 7.45 -14.41
N ARG A 271 5.04 6.74 -14.80
CA ARG A 271 5.27 5.33 -14.47
C ARG A 271 5.33 5.06 -12.96
N HIS A 272 5.99 5.94 -12.21
CA HIS A 272 6.07 5.82 -10.76
C HIS A 272 4.69 6.05 -10.11
N VAL A 273 3.88 6.96 -10.67
CA VAL A 273 2.50 7.18 -10.21
C VAL A 273 1.63 5.96 -10.49
N THR A 274 1.74 5.36 -11.68
CA THR A 274 1.07 4.10 -12.02
C THR A 274 1.47 2.97 -11.07
N ALA A 275 2.77 2.85 -10.77
CA ALA A 275 3.27 1.87 -9.80
C ALA A 275 2.81 2.14 -8.37
N MET A 276 2.67 3.41 -7.96
CA MET A 276 2.07 3.78 -6.67
C MET A 276 0.59 3.40 -6.60
N LYS A 277 -0.20 3.66 -7.65
CA LYS A 277 -1.61 3.23 -7.74
C LYS A 277 -1.70 1.71 -7.60
N ALA A 278 -0.86 0.98 -8.32
CA ALA A 278 -0.76 -0.47 -8.22
C ALA A 278 -0.39 -0.93 -6.79
N LEU A 279 0.62 -0.33 -6.15
CA LEU A 279 1.01 -0.68 -4.79
C LEU A 279 -0.14 -0.47 -3.78
N LEU A 280 -0.87 0.65 -3.89
CA LEU A 280 -2.03 0.95 -3.05
C LEU A 280 -3.18 -0.05 -3.26
N CYS A 281 -3.49 -0.41 -4.51
CA CYS A 281 -4.51 -1.42 -4.81
C CYS A 281 -4.13 -2.79 -4.22
N ALA A 282 -2.86 -3.18 -4.32
CA ALA A 282 -2.35 -4.42 -3.74
C ALA A 282 -2.48 -4.41 -2.21
N ALA A 283 -2.09 -3.31 -1.55
CA ALA A 283 -2.19 -3.16 -0.11
C ALA A 283 -3.65 -3.19 0.39
N GLN A 284 -4.58 -2.58 -0.36
CA GLN A 284 -6.00 -2.56 -0.01
C GLN A 284 -6.65 -3.93 -0.13
N ARG A 285 -6.32 -4.69 -1.18
CA ARG A 285 -6.97 -5.97 -1.47
C ARG A 285 -6.32 -7.15 -0.77
N ASP A 286 -4.99 -7.19 -0.77
CA ASP A 286 -4.22 -8.36 -0.36
C ASP A 286 -3.57 -8.19 1.02
N GLY A 287 -4.05 -7.23 1.81
CA GLY A 287 -3.43 -6.81 3.06
C GLY A 287 -3.18 -7.93 4.07
N ASP A 288 -4.04 -8.96 4.10
CA ASP A 288 -3.86 -10.14 4.96
C ASP A 288 -2.65 -10.98 4.58
N THR A 289 -2.36 -11.05 3.28
CA THR A 289 -1.28 -11.88 2.74
C THR A 289 0.10 -11.23 2.86
N ILE A 290 0.14 -9.89 2.98
CA ILE A 290 1.36 -9.06 3.00
C ILE A 290 2.23 -9.34 4.24
N GLN A 291 1.62 -9.48 5.43
CA GLN A 291 2.33 -9.76 6.69
C GLN A 291 3.56 -8.85 6.91
N GLN A 292 4.75 -9.41 7.17
CA GLN A 292 5.97 -8.62 7.43
C GLN A 292 6.39 -7.71 6.26
N ALA A 293 5.91 -7.96 5.04
CA ALA A 293 6.14 -7.07 3.90
C ALA A 293 5.37 -5.74 3.98
N TRP A 294 4.57 -5.51 5.04
CA TRP A 294 3.96 -4.21 5.31
C TRP A 294 5.01 -3.12 5.51
N LEU A 295 6.17 -3.43 6.09
CA LEU A 295 7.24 -2.46 6.30
C LEU A 295 7.73 -1.83 4.98
N PRO A 296 8.25 -2.59 3.99
CA PRO A 296 8.69 -1.99 2.72
C PRO A 296 7.56 -1.27 1.95
N VAL A 297 6.31 -1.74 2.04
CA VAL A 297 5.15 -1.05 1.45
C VAL A 297 4.97 0.33 2.09
N LEU A 298 4.90 0.38 3.41
CA LEU A 298 4.68 1.61 4.16
C LEU A 298 5.87 2.57 4.06
N THR A 299 7.12 2.07 4.06
CA THR A 299 8.30 2.90 3.81
C THR A 299 8.20 3.53 2.41
N THR A 300 7.87 2.73 1.39
CA THR A 300 7.72 3.25 0.02
C THR A 300 6.65 4.34 -0.05
N LEU A 301 5.49 4.10 0.57
CA LEU A 301 4.39 5.08 0.63
C LEU A 301 4.80 6.35 1.41
N GLN A 302 5.53 6.23 2.51
CA GLN A 302 6.05 7.36 3.28
C GLN A 302 6.95 8.25 2.42
N HIS A 303 7.88 7.64 1.67
CA HIS A 303 8.76 8.36 0.76
C HIS A 303 7.98 9.03 -0.38
N LEU A 304 7.00 8.35 -0.97
CA LEU A 304 6.17 8.91 -2.05
C LEU A 304 5.31 10.09 -1.58
N VAL A 305 4.62 9.92 -0.45
CA VAL A 305 3.83 10.97 0.18
C VAL A 305 4.70 12.19 0.48
N TRP A 306 5.93 11.98 0.95
CA TRP A 306 6.88 13.07 1.20
C TRP A 306 7.27 13.81 -0.07
N ILE A 307 7.70 13.07 -1.11
CA ILE A 307 8.11 13.64 -2.40
C ILE A 307 6.96 14.43 -3.03
N LEU A 308 5.73 13.89 -2.95
CA LEU A 308 4.51 14.52 -3.44
C LEU A 308 4.01 15.68 -2.55
N GLY A 309 4.70 15.99 -1.43
CA GLY A 309 4.34 17.10 -0.54
C GLY A 309 2.99 16.92 0.18
N LEU A 310 2.54 15.68 0.34
CA LEU A 310 1.31 15.37 1.07
C LEU A 310 1.55 15.51 2.58
N LYS A 311 0.73 16.32 3.24
CA LYS A 311 0.82 16.57 4.68
C LYS A 311 -0.35 15.93 5.42
N PRO A 312 -0.13 15.48 6.66
CA PRO A 312 -1.20 14.90 7.44
C PRO A 312 -2.23 15.99 7.82
N SER A 313 -3.50 15.61 7.84
CA SER A 313 -4.65 16.43 8.19
C SER A 313 -5.43 15.78 9.34
N THR A 314 -6.34 16.52 9.98
CA THR A 314 -7.15 16.03 11.09
C THR A 314 -7.83 14.69 10.72
N GLY A 315 -7.72 13.71 11.61
CA GLY A 315 -8.17 12.33 11.36
C GLY A 315 -7.16 11.43 10.66
N GLY A 316 -5.95 11.92 10.33
CA GLY A 316 -4.82 11.12 9.82
C GLY A 316 -4.72 11.02 8.29
N SER A 317 -5.63 11.66 7.56
CA SER A 317 -5.62 11.68 6.08
C SER A 317 -4.52 12.57 5.53
N MET A 318 -3.87 12.12 4.44
CA MET A 318 -2.76 12.84 3.81
C MET A 318 -3.29 13.68 2.67
N LYS A 319 -3.24 15.01 2.80
CA LYS A 319 -3.80 15.94 1.81
C LYS A 319 -2.73 16.84 1.24
N ALA A 320 -2.92 17.24 -0.02
CA ALA A 320 -2.09 18.24 -0.64
C ALA A 320 -2.28 19.59 0.06
N SER A 321 -1.17 20.21 0.49
CA SER A 321 -1.23 21.53 1.12
C SER A 321 -1.47 22.60 0.05
N ARG A 322 -2.65 23.21 0.04
CA ARG A 322 -2.95 24.36 -0.86
C ARG A 322 -2.21 25.64 -0.48
N ALA A 323 -1.66 25.73 0.73
CA ALA A 323 -1.16 26.97 1.33
C ALA A 323 0.37 27.16 1.27
N SER A 324 1.12 26.27 0.61
CA SER A 324 2.56 26.47 0.43
C SER A 324 3.05 25.67 -0.77
N ALA A 325 3.33 26.37 -1.85
CA ALA A 325 4.12 25.86 -2.97
C ALA A 325 5.61 25.63 -2.58
N ASP A 326 5.98 25.79 -1.31
CA ASP A 326 7.38 25.91 -0.88
C ASP A 326 7.89 24.77 0.02
N ALA A 327 7.08 23.78 0.41
CA ALA A 327 7.54 22.86 1.46
C ALA A 327 8.32 21.63 0.98
N ASN A 328 8.11 21.10 -0.23
CA ASN A 328 8.85 19.91 -0.73
C ASN A 328 8.79 19.70 -2.26
N ALA A 329 7.93 20.42 -2.98
CA ALA A 329 7.74 20.26 -4.42
C ALA A 329 8.37 21.44 -5.18
N VAL A 330 9.28 21.12 -6.10
CA VAL A 330 10.03 22.11 -6.89
C VAL A 330 9.42 22.32 -8.27
N MET A 331 8.74 21.30 -8.81
CA MET A 331 8.01 21.39 -10.07
C MET A 331 6.90 20.33 -10.11
N SER A 332 5.72 20.69 -10.64
CA SER A 332 4.58 19.79 -10.79
C SER A 332 3.82 20.05 -12.09
N THR A 333 3.41 18.99 -12.80
CA THR A 333 2.55 19.11 -13.99
C THR A 333 1.07 19.16 -13.61
N SER A 334 0.22 19.79 -14.45
CA SER A 334 -1.22 19.94 -14.16
C SER A 334 -1.97 18.61 -14.08
N ALA A 335 -1.57 17.60 -14.87
CA ALA A 335 -2.19 16.28 -14.89
C ALA A 335 -2.04 15.56 -13.53
N VAL A 336 -0.86 15.59 -12.91
CA VAL A 336 -0.67 14.95 -11.60
C VAL A 336 -1.31 15.72 -10.45
N MET A 337 -1.48 17.04 -10.59
CA MET A 337 -2.27 17.82 -9.64
C MET A 337 -3.74 17.40 -9.62
N ALA A 338 -4.29 16.92 -10.73
CA ALA A 338 -5.64 16.34 -10.80
C ALA A 338 -5.72 14.95 -10.16
N ASP A 339 -4.67 14.14 -10.28
CA ASP A 339 -4.60 12.78 -9.72
C ASP A 339 -4.29 12.74 -8.21
N LEU A 340 -3.70 13.80 -7.65
CA LEU A 340 -3.24 13.81 -6.26
C LEU A 340 -4.36 13.58 -5.22
N PRO A 341 -5.57 14.15 -5.36
CA PRO A 341 -6.72 13.81 -4.53
C PRO A 341 -7.12 12.33 -4.64
N ALA A 342 -7.06 11.73 -5.84
CA ALA A 342 -7.37 10.32 -6.03
C ALA A 342 -6.35 9.43 -5.33
N LEU A 343 -5.05 9.74 -5.43
CA LEU A 343 -3.98 9.02 -4.70
C LEU A 343 -4.14 9.13 -3.18
N SER A 344 -4.49 10.31 -2.68
CA SER A 344 -4.81 10.54 -1.26
C SER A 344 -6.02 9.70 -0.79
N ALA A 345 -7.06 9.62 -1.61
CA ALA A 345 -8.24 8.81 -1.34
C ALA A 345 -7.90 7.31 -1.34
N MET A 346 -7.12 6.83 -2.33
CA MET A 346 -6.64 5.44 -2.38
C MET A 346 -5.80 5.09 -1.15
N LEU A 347 -4.89 5.98 -0.73
CA LEU A 347 -4.11 5.78 0.49
C LEU A 347 -5.01 5.68 1.73
N SER A 348 -6.02 6.54 1.85
CA SER A 348 -6.96 6.50 2.98
C SER A 348 -7.79 5.20 2.96
N ARG A 349 -8.18 4.71 1.77
CA ARG A 349 -8.91 3.43 1.59
C ARG A 349 -8.10 2.22 2.05
N VAL A 350 -6.77 2.22 1.89
CA VAL A 350 -5.91 1.15 2.43
C VAL A 350 -6.09 1.03 3.95
N PHE A 351 -5.98 2.14 4.68
CA PHE A 351 -6.13 2.12 6.14
C PHE A 351 -7.59 1.94 6.57
N GLU A 352 -8.57 2.40 5.79
CA GLU A 352 -9.99 2.09 6.05
C GLU A 352 -10.28 0.59 5.86
N SER A 353 -9.69 -0.04 4.85
CA SER A 353 -9.82 -1.47 4.58
C SER A 353 -9.17 -2.35 5.66
N SER A 354 -8.33 -1.76 6.52
CA SER A 354 -7.73 -2.47 7.65
C SER A 354 -8.76 -3.08 8.61
N LYS A 355 -10.01 -2.59 8.59
CA LYS A 355 -11.14 -3.17 9.33
C LYS A 355 -11.46 -4.62 8.94
N ASN A 356 -11.08 -5.03 7.73
CA ASN A 356 -11.32 -6.36 7.21
C ASN A 356 -10.13 -7.31 7.45
N LEU A 357 -8.99 -6.79 7.91
CA LEU A 357 -7.80 -7.61 8.13
C LEU A 357 -8.01 -8.58 9.29
N ASP A 358 -7.34 -9.73 9.28
CA ASP A 358 -7.25 -10.55 10.49
C ASP A 358 -6.36 -9.88 11.57
N ASP A 359 -6.42 -10.40 12.80
CA ASP A 359 -5.70 -9.79 13.94
C ASP A 359 -4.16 -9.88 13.78
N VAL A 360 -3.67 -10.91 13.08
CA VAL A 360 -2.23 -11.13 12.86
C VAL A 360 -1.69 -10.13 11.83
N ALA A 361 -2.39 -9.97 10.71
CA ALA A 361 -2.09 -9.00 9.67
C ALA A 361 -2.22 -7.57 10.19
N LEU A 362 -3.24 -7.28 11.00
CA LEU A 362 -3.36 -5.98 11.68
C LEU A 362 -2.16 -5.73 12.61
N HIS A 363 -1.71 -6.74 13.35
CA HIS A 363 -0.52 -6.61 14.20
C HIS A 363 0.74 -6.31 13.37
N HIS A 364 0.94 -6.98 12.24
CA HIS A 364 2.05 -6.67 11.33
C HIS A 364 1.97 -5.25 10.75
N LEU A 365 0.77 -4.76 10.42
CA LEU A 365 0.55 -3.39 9.96
C LEU A 365 0.92 -2.37 11.03
N ILE A 366 0.46 -2.56 12.28
CA ILE A 366 0.73 -1.67 13.40
C ILE A 366 2.22 -1.69 13.75
N ASP A 367 2.84 -2.87 13.85
CA ASP A 367 4.28 -3.02 14.13
C ASP A 367 5.14 -2.30 13.08
N ALA A 368 4.80 -2.43 11.79
CA ALA A 368 5.49 -1.72 10.72
C ALA A 368 5.34 -0.19 10.82
N LEU A 369 4.16 0.31 11.19
CA LEU A 369 3.95 1.74 11.42
C LEU A 369 4.72 2.26 12.65
N CYS A 370 4.75 1.50 13.75
CA CYS A 370 5.52 1.86 14.94
C CYS A 370 7.02 1.92 14.63
N LYS A 371 7.56 0.95 13.86
CA LYS A 371 8.95 0.97 13.37
C LYS A 371 9.27 2.22 12.56
N LEU A 372 8.42 2.57 11.59
CA LEU A 372 8.63 3.78 10.78
C LEU A 372 8.53 5.08 11.59
N SER A 373 7.63 5.12 12.58
CA SER A 373 7.54 6.25 13.48
C SER A 373 8.78 6.37 14.36
N ASN A 374 9.35 5.27 14.85
CA ASN A 374 10.58 5.27 15.63
C ASN A 374 11.76 5.79 14.80
N GLU A 375 11.91 5.34 13.56
CA GLU A 375 12.93 5.88 12.64
C GLU A 375 12.77 7.39 12.44
N ALA A 376 11.54 7.89 12.27
CA ALA A 376 11.27 9.31 12.14
C ALA A 376 11.53 10.10 13.45
N MET A 377 11.28 9.50 14.61
CA MET A 377 11.61 10.08 15.92
C MET A 377 13.12 10.20 16.11
N GLU A 378 13.88 9.16 15.79
CA GLU A 378 15.34 9.17 15.88
C GLU A 378 15.95 10.32 15.06
N LEU A 379 15.41 10.56 13.86
CA LEU A 379 15.83 11.68 13.02
C LEU A 379 15.45 13.05 13.62
N ALA A 380 14.31 13.13 14.32
CA ALA A 380 13.82 14.36 14.92
C ALA A 380 14.69 14.86 16.09
N TYR A 381 15.47 13.98 16.75
CA TYR A 381 16.46 14.41 17.76
C TYR A 381 17.53 15.34 17.19
N SER A 382 17.83 15.21 15.89
CA SER A 382 18.77 16.10 15.18
C SER A 382 18.15 17.43 14.73
N ASN A 383 16.95 17.77 15.25
CA ASN A 383 16.16 18.95 14.91
C ASN A 383 15.86 19.12 13.41
N ARG A 384 15.85 18.00 12.69
CA ARG A 384 15.38 17.90 11.29
C ARG A 384 13.87 17.74 11.27
N GLU A 385 13.24 18.20 10.18
CA GLU A 385 11.80 17.99 9.98
C GLU A 385 11.51 16.49 9.85
N PRO A 386 10.75 15.89 10.79
CA PRO A 386 10.46 14.48 10.73
C PRO A 386 9.24 14.19 9.86
N SER A 387 9.20 12.98 9.30
CA SER A 387 7.99 12.50 8.65
C SER A 387 6.93 12.12 9.68
N LEU A 388 5.77 12.75 9.56
CA LEU A 388 4.60 12.52 10.42
C LEU A 388 3.65 11.44 9.86
N PHE A 389 4.03 10.81 8.74
CA PHE A 389 3.23 9.82 8.03
C PHE A 389 2.79 8.67 8.95
N ALA A 390 3.73 8.06 9.67
CA ALA A 390 3.46 6.87 10.49
C ALA A 390 2.46 7.18 11.62
N VAL A 391 2.65 8.31 12.32
CA VAL A 391 1.74 8.76 13.39
C VAL A 391 0.33 9.02 12.84
N ALA A 392 0.23 9.70 11.70
CA ALA A 392 -1.06 9.94 11.04
C ALA A 392 -1.76 8.63 10.62
N LYS A 393 -1.00 7.64 10.17
CA LYS A 393 -1.55 6.34 9.74
C LYS A 393 -1.87 5.40 10.90
N LEU A 394 -1.19 5.51 12.04
CA LEU A 394 -1.61 4.87 13.29
C LEU A 394 -2.99 5.38 13.74
N LEU A 395 -3.21 6.70 13.65
CA LEU A 395 -4.52 7.30 13.92
C LEU A 395 -5.61 6.75 13.01
N GLU A 396 -5.42 6.76 11.68
CA GLU A 396 -6.41 6.20 10.74
C GLU A 396 -6.68 4.70 10.98
N THR A 397 -5.63 3.92 11.23
CA THR A 397 -5.75 2.48 11.52
C THR A 397 -6.57 2.25 12.79
N GLY A 398 -6.34 3.06 13.83
CA GLY A 398 -7.14 3.01 15.05
C GLY A 398 -8.61 3.37 14.80
N LEU A 399 -8.88 4.41 14.02
CA LEU A 399 -10.25 4.82 13.67
C LEU A 399 -11.02 3.74 12.91
N ALA A 400 -10.37 3.03 11.98
CA ALA A 400 -10.99 1.96 11.21
C ALA A 400 -11.32 0.71 12.05
N ASN A 401 -10.56 0.46 13.12
CA ASN A 401 -10.63 -0.78 13.91
C ASN A 401 -11.33 -0.62 15.27
N MET A 402 -12.17 0.40 15.46
CA MET A 402 -12.87 0.67 16.73
C MET A 402 -13.74 -0.50 17.22
N HIS A 403 -14.21 -1.35 16.30
CA HIS A 403 -14.99 -2.55 16.60
C HIS A 403 -14.21 -3.59 17.43
N ARG A 404 -12.88 -3.67 17.26
CA ARG A 404 -11.98 -4.64 17.93
C ARG A 404 -10.89 -3.96 18.75
N ILE A 405 -11.27 -2.92 19.48
CA ILE A 405 -10.34 -2.03 20.18
C ILE A 405 -9.33 -2.76 21.07
N GLU A 406 -9.72 -3.86 21.73
CA GLU A 406 -8.85 -4.59 22.67
C GLU A 406 -7.58 -5.15 22.01
N VAL A 407 -7.63 -5.46 20.71
CA VAL A 407 -6.48 -6.00 19.95
C VAL A 407 -5.46 -4.91 19.62
N MET A 408 -5.94 -3.72 19.25
CA MET A 408 -5.10 -2.67 18.63
C MET A 408 -4.80 -1.48 19.55
N TRP A 409 -5.62 -1.26 20.58
CA TRP A 409 -5.57 -0.05 21.40
C TRP A 409 -4.23 0.14 22.11
N ARG A 410 -3.77 -0.86 22.85
CA ARG A 410 -2.51 -0.77 23.62
C ARG A 410 -1.28 -0.60 22.71
N PRO A 411 -1.07 -1.40 21.64
CA PRO A 411 0.03 -1.17 20.72
C PRO A 411 0.08 0.25 20.14
N ILE A 412 -1.07 0.80 19.73
CA ILE A 412 -1.15 2.14 19.14
C ILE A 412 -0.94 3.22 20.20
N THR A 413 -1.67 3.16 21.32
CA THR A 413 -1.65 4.22 22.33
C THR A 413 -0.33 4.30 23.07
N ASN A 414 0.29 3.15 23.41
CA ASN A 414 1.63 3.14 24.03
C ASN A 414 2.66 3.81 23.12
N HIS A 415 2.66 3.48 21.83
CA HIS A 415 3.55 4.11 20.86
C HIS A 415 3.29 5.62 20.74
N LEU A 416 2.03 6.04 20.66
CA LEU A 416 1.70 7.47 20.60
C LEU A 416 2.08 8.23 21.89
N LEU A 417 2.05 7.57 23.06
CA LEU A 417 2.48 8.15 24.32
C LEU A 417 4.00 8.40 24.33
N GLU A 418 4.79 7.52 23.73
CA GLU A 418 6.23 7.73 23.50
C GLU A 418 6.45 8.94 22.58
N VAL A 419 5.68 9.06 21.49
CA VAL A 419 5.72 10.22 20.58
C VAL A 419 5.41 11.53 21.34
N CYS A 420 4.46 11.52 22.28
CA CYS A 420 4.10 12.69 23.08
C CYS A 420 5.22 13.17 24.02
N GLN A 421 6.17 12.30 24.37
CA GLN A 421 7.31 12.65 25.23
C GLN A 421 8.49 13.24 24.46
N HIS A 422 8.47 13.16 23.12
CA HIS A 422 9.58 13.52 22.27
C HIS A 422 9.98 15.01 22.37
N PRO A 423 11.27 15.40 22.35
CA PRO A 423 11.68 16.82 22.46
C PRO A 423 11.29 17.69 21.26
N HIS A 424 11.07 17.10 20.09
CA HIS A 424 10.64 17.83 18.88
C HIS A 424 9.14 18.21 18.93
N ILE A 425 8.84 19.51 18.81
CA ILE A 425 7.50 20.08 18.98
C ILE A 425 6.47 19.43 18.05
N ARG A 426 6.74 19.37 16.74
CA ARG A 426 5.76 18.83 15.77
C ARG A 426 5.44 17.34 15.99
N MET A 427 6.38 16.55 16.52
CA MET A 427 6.11 15.15 16.86
C MET A 427 5.11 15.09 18.01
N ARG A 428 5.34 15.85 19.08
CA ARG A 428 4.43 15.92 20.22
C ARG A 428 3.04 16.41 19.83
N GLU A 429 2.96 17.48 19.04
CA GLU A 429 1.70 18.06 18.58
C GLU A 429 0.82 17.04 17.83
N TRP A 430 1.45 16.18 17.02
CA TRP A 430 0.76 15.10 16.30
C TRP A 430 0.49 13.88 17.16
N GLY A 431 1.40 13.51 18.07
CA GLY A 431 1.17 12.43 19.04
C GLY A 431 -0.04 12.71 19.91
N VAL A 432 -0.13 13.92 20.50
CA VAL A 432 -1.25 14.29 21.37
C VAL A 432 -2.54 14.48 20.58
N GLU A 433 -2.47 15.00 19.35
CA GLU A 433 -3.63 15.05 18.45
C GLU A 433 -4.18 13.65 18.19
N ALA A 434 -3.32 12.70 17.86
CA ALA A 434 -3.72 11.33 17.57
C ALA A 434 -4.37 10.64 18.78
N ILE A 435 -3.76 10.75 19.98
CA ILE A 435 -4.34 10.16 21.20
C ILE A 435 -5.70 10.80 21.51
N THR A 436 -5.76 12.12 21.56
CA THR A 436 -7.00 12.82 21.95
C THR A 436 -8.12 12.56 20.96
N TYR A 437 -7.82 12.49 19.67
CA TYR A 437 -8.78 12.14 18.63
C TYR A 437 -9.27 10.69 18.75
N LEU A 438 -8.35 9.73 18.95
CA LEU A 438 -8.71 8.32 19.15
C LEU A 438 -9.61 8.11 20.36
N VAL A 439 -9.29 8.73 21.50
CA VAL A 439 -10.11 8.64 22.73
C VAL A 439 -11.52 9.17 22.46
N GLN A 440 -11.64 10.35 21.83
CA GLN A 440 -12.96 10.93 21.51
C GLN A 440 -13.78 10.05 20.57
N ALA A 441 -13.14 9.49 19.54
CA ALA A 441 -13.77 8.59 18.59
C ALA A 441 -14.16 7.24 19.24
N ALA A 442 -13.33 6.69 20.12
CA ALA A 442 -13.61 5.45 20.82
C ALA A 442 -14.82 5.57 21.75
N PHE A 443 -14.93 6.66 22.52
CA PHE A 443 -16.13 6.95 23.32
C PHE A 443 -17.36 7.18 22.43
N GLN A 444 -17.19 7.70 21.21
CA GLN A 444 -18.31 7.90 20.28
C GLN A 444 -18.83 6.57 19.77
N TYR A 445 -17.91 5.66 19.47
CA TYR A 445 -18.22 4.32 19.03
C TYR A 445 -18.92 3.51 20.13
N HIS A 446 -18.46 3.62 21.38
CA HIS A 446 -19.13 3.01 22.54
C HIS A 446 -20.56 3.50 22.70
N HIS A 447 -20.79 4.81 22.61
CA HIS A 447 -22.12 5.39 22.71
C HIS A 447 -23.07 4.82 21.64
N ASN A 448 -22.59 4.72 20.40
CA ASN A 448 -23.36 4.17 19.30
C ASN A 448 -23.58 2.65 19.41
N ASN A 449 -22.84 1.95 20.28
CA ASN A 449 -22.89 0.50 20.46
C ASN A 449 -22.92 0.12 21.95
N PRO A 450 -24.02 0.40 22.67
CA PRO A 450 -24.11 0.23 24.12
C PRO A 450 -23.91 -1.22 24.60
N VAL A 451 -24.15 -2.21 23.73
CA VAL A 451 -23.94 -3.65 24.01
C VAL A 451 -22.48 -3.98 24.28
N LEU A 452 -21.57 -3.16 23.74
CA LEU A 452 -20.13 -3.39 23.80
C LEU A 452 -19.45 -2.67 24.98
N VAL A 453 -20.22 -1.92 25.76
CA VAL A 453 -19.72 -1.11 26.88
C VAL A 453 -19.58 -1.99 28.11
N THR A 454 -18.35 -2.14 28.59
CA THR A 454 -18.01 -2.80 29.85
C THR A 454 -17.18 -1.86 30.69
N GLU A 455 -17.23 -1.99 32.02
CA GLU A 455 -16.42 -1.14 32.91
C GLU A 455 -14.92 -1.21 32.59
N ALA A 456 -14.44 -2.40 32.20
CA ALA A 456 -13.05 -2.61 31.77
C ALA A 456 -12.73 -1.81 30.51
N ARG A 457 -13.64 -1.81 29.52
CA ARG A 457 -13.46 -1.09 28.27
C ARG A 457 -13.52 0.43 28.48
N GLU A 458 -14.41 0.93 29.34
CA GLU A 458 -14.48 2.35 29.70
C GLU A 458 -13.17 2.86 30.32
N ARG A 459 -12.58 2.08 31.24
CA ARG A 459 -11.27 2.41 31.83
C ARG A 459 -10.16 2.36 30.79
N LEU A 460 -10.13 1.30 29.97
CA LEU A 460 -9.16 1.13 28.89
C LEU A 460 -9.13 2.34 27.93
N LEU A 461 -10.29 2.91 27.61
CA LEU A 461 -10.35 4.08 26.73
C LEU A 461 -9.73 5.34 27.32
N LEU A 462 -9.83 5.52 28.64
CA LEU A 462 -9.35 6.72 29.31
C LEU A 462 -7.91 6.56 29.85
N GLU A 463 -7.38 5.33 29.93
CA GLU A 463 -6.00 5.02 30.31
C GLU A 463 -4.95 5.90 29.59
N PRO A 464 -4.93 6.01 28.24
CA PRO A 464 -3.96 6.85 27.54
C PRO A 464 -4.09 8.33 27.90
N LEU A 465 -5.32 8.80 28.14
CA LEU A 465 -5.56 10.17 28.56
C LEU A 465 -5.08 10.39 29.99
N SER A 466 -5.13 9.39 30.88
CA SER A 466 -4.56 9.50 32.23
C SER A 466 -3.03 9.50 32.18
N GLU A 467 -2.42 8.63 31.38
CA GLU A 467 -0.96 8.51 31.26
C GLU A 467 -0.29 9.78 30.72
N LEU A 468 -0.99 10.57 29.90
CA LEU A 468 -0.53 11.90 29.48
C LEU A 468 -0.27 12.87 30.66
N CYS A 469 -0.83 12.60 31.86
CA CYS A 469 -0.50 13.36 33.07
C CYS A 469 0.97 13.28 33.47
N ALA A 470 1.66 12.18 33.13
CA ALA A 470 3.08 12.02 33.42
C ALA A 470 3.98 12.84 32.48
N VAL A 471 3.44 13.34 31.35
CA VAL A 471 4.20 14.09 30.36
C VAL A 471 4.43 15.52 30.84
N ARG A 472 5.71 15.92 30.91
CA ARG A 472 6.15 17.22 31.45
C ARG A 472 5.87 18.42 30.52
N GLN A 473 5.48 18.17 29.29
CA GLN A 473 5.37 19.18 28.24
C GLN A 473 4.02 19.91 28.30
N CYS A 474 4.05 21.23 28.45
CA CYS A 474 2.85 22.04 28.68
C CYS A 474 1.87 22.04 27.49
N ASP A 475 2.39 21.96 26.26
CA ASP A 475 1.61 21.86 25.02
C ASP A 475 0.74 20.58 25.00
N VAL A 476 1.33 19.45 25.38
CA VAL A 476 0.65 18.16 25.51
C VAL A 476 -0.41 18.21 26.60
N ARG A 477 -0.06 18.75 27.78
CA ARG A 477 -1.00 18.89 28.91
C ARG A 477 -2.18 19.80 28.55
N ALA A 478 -1.96 20.90 27.82
CA ALA A 478 -3.04 21.77 27.37
C ALA A 478 -4.04 21.04 26.46
N ARG A 479 -3.56 20.32 25.44
CA ARG A 479 -4.40 19.52 24.51
C ARG A 479 -5.14 18.40 25.25
N GLN A 480 -4.50 17.75 26.22
CA GLN A 480 -5.12 16.72 27.04
C GLN A 480 -6.30 17.28 27.86
N LEU A 481 -6.12 18.43 28.51
CA LEU A 481 -7.18 19.06 29.30
C LEU A 481 -8.32 19.57 28.43
N GLU A 482 -8.01 20.07 27.24
CA GLU A 482 -9.03 20.43 26.25
C GLU A 482 -9.85 19.20 25.82
N CYS A 483 -9.19 18.06 25.61
CA CYS A 483 -9.87 16.80 25.33
C CYS A 483 -10.73 16.34 26.51
N ALA A 484 -10.21 16.37 27.73
CA ALA A 484 -10.96 16.03 28.95
C ALA A 484 -12.20 16.92 29.12
N ALA A 485 -12.06 18.23 28.90
CA ALA A 485 -13.16 19.19 28.95
C ALA A 485 -14.22 18.89 27.86
N ARG A 486 -13.80 18.56 26.63
CA ARG A 486 -14.71 18.15 25.56
C ARG A 486 -15.47 16.87 25.92
N LEU A 487 -14.80 15.87 26.49
CA LEU A 487 -15.43 14.63 26.94
C LEU A 487 -16.43 14.87 28.07
N LEU A 488 -16.08 15.68 29.07
CA LEU A 488 -16.97 16.03 30.17
C LEU A 488 -18.21 16.80 29.69
N HIS A 489 -18.01 17.77 28.81
CA HIS A 489 -19.13 18.58 28.29
C HIS A 489 -20.08 17.77 27.41
N SER A 490 -19.54 16.86 26.59
CA SER A 490 -20.35 16.08 25.65
C SER A 490 -20.93 14.79 26.25
N ARG A 491 -20.22 14.16 27.21
CA ARG A 491 -20.46 12.79 27.65
C ARG A 491 -20.17 12.54 29.14
N GLY A 492 -20.24 13.58 29.98
CA GLY A 492 -20.04 13.48 31.42
C GLY A 492 -20.83 12.33 32.07
N ASP A 493 -22.12 12.25 31.77
CA ASP A 493 -23.03 11.27 32.39
C ASP A 493 -22.74 9.81 31.99
N GLN A 494 -21.95 9.60 30.93
CA GLN A 494 -21.68 8.29 30.32
C GLN A 494 -20.23 7.81 30.53
N LEU A 495 -19.46 8.50 31.37
CA LEU A 495 -18.10 8.09 31.70
C LEU A 495 -18.05 6.87 32.63
N GLY A 496 -19.13 6.58 33.37
CA GLY A 496 -19.29 5.35 34.14
C GLY A 496 -18.09 5.04 35.05
N ALA A 497 -17.48 3.88 34.83
CA ALA A 497 -16.33 3.39 35.59
C ALA A 497 -15.00 4.13 35.31
N ALA A 498 -14.98 5.04 34.33
CA ALA A 498 -13.82 5.87 33.99
C ALA A 498 -13.77 7.20 34.80
N TRP A 499 -14.78 7.51 35.62
CA TRP A 499 -14.79 8.73 36.44
C TRP A 499 -13.56 8.90 37.35
N PRO A 500 -13.04 7.85 38.02
CA PRO A 500 -11.84 7.97 38.84
C PRO A 500 -10.62 8.45 38.06
N LEU A 501 -10.41 7.94 36.83
CA LEU A 501 -9.33 8.35 35.94
C LEU A 501 -9.53 9.80 35.45
N MET A 502 -10.78 10.21 35.19
CA MET A 502 -11.08 11.61 34.85
C MET A 502 -10.76 12.57 36.00
N MET A 503 -11.09 12.19 37.24
CA MET A 503 -10.77 12.98 38.43
C MET A 503 -9.25 13.04 38.69
N GLU A 504 -8.52 11.97 38.40
CA GLU A 504 -7.05 11.95 38.45
C GLU A 504 -6.46 12.99 37.48
N ILE A 505 -6.95 13.03 36.24
CA ILE A 505 -6.50 13.99 35.22
C ILE A 505 -6.71 15.44 35.68
N ILE A 506 -7.88 15.74 36.24
CA ILE A 506 -8.22 17.08 36.76
C ILE A 506 -7.37 17.41 38.00
N SER A 507 -7.20 16.45 38.92
CA SER A 507 -6.41 16.60 40.13
C SER A 507 -4.94 16.89 39.81
N ALA A 508 -4.39 16.27 38.78
CA ALA A 508 -3.02 16.49 38.35
C ALA A 508 -2.73 17.94 37.89
N ILE A 509 -3.75 18.74 37.60
CA ILE A 509 -3.58 20.19 37.35
C ILE A 509 -3.18 20.91 38.64
N SER A 510 -3.77 20.52 39.77
CA SER A 510 -3.58 21.20 41.05
C SER A 510 -2.17 20.99 41.64
N SER A 511 -1.51 19.86 41.34
CA SER A 511 -0.14 19.57 41.77
C SER A 511 0.93 20.34 41.01
N HIS A 512 0.64 20.81 39.79
CA HIS A 512 1.58 21.60 38.97
C HIS A 512 1.50 23.12 39.23
N HIS A 513 0.55 23.58 40.04
CA HIS A 513 0.37 24.99 40.43
C HIS A 513 0.88 25.30 41.85
N ARG A 514 1.67 24.40 42.46
CA ARG A 514 2.34 24.63 43.75
C ARG A 514 3.84 24.84 43.60
#